data_AF-A0A5C6NP64-F1
#
_entry.id   AF-A0A5C6NP64-F1
#
_cell.length_a   1.000
_cell.length_b   1.000
_cell.length_c   1.000
_cell.angle_alpha   90.00
_cell.angle_beta   90.00
_cell.angle_gamma   90.00
#
_symmetry.space_group_name_H-M   'P 1'
#
loop_
_entity.id
_entity.type
_entity.pdbx_description
1 polymer ?
#
loop_
_entity_poly.entity_id
_entity_poly.type
_entity_poly.pdbx_seq_one_letter_code
_entity_poly.pdbx_strand_id
1 'polypeptide(L)'
;MTPQQLMSLSEAGTCCEVISVRVNAVAILGITGSTLAKEKGTAATLQMIGKALLQVATSDADLVVNGEALDALFDVFADGDEAETAAKNIQLLPALKALQPVFKAKIRKEGRGKYSPQQLCVLDNIKVNLRRFIGYLEKAMKK
;
A
#
# COMPACT_ATOMS: atom_id res chain seq x y z
N MET A 1 -13.29 16.80 6.35
CA MET A 1 -12.11 16.13 6.94
C MET A 1 -10.89 16.63 6.18
N THR A 2 -9.91 17.24 6.84
CA THR A 2 -8.67 17.67 6.19
C THR A 2 -7.72 16.48 5.97
N PRO A 3 -6.78 16.55 5.01
CA PRO A 3 -5.76 15.53 4.85
C PRO A 3 -5.01 15.21 6.15
N GLN A 4 -4.69 16.23 6.96
CA GLN A 4 -4.01 16.07 8.25
C GLN A 4 -4.86 15.28 9.25
N GLN A 5 -6.17 15.53 9.31
CA GLN A 5 -7.07 14.77 10.18
C GLN A 5 -7.15 13.29 9.77
N LEU A 6 -7.14 13.02 8.45
CA LEU A 6 -7.10 11.65 7.94
C LEU A 6 -5.77 10.96 8.30
N MET A 7 -4.65 11.67 8.18
CA MET A 7 -3.34 11.14 8.56
C MET A 7 -3.28 10.82 10.06
N SER A 8 -3.74 11.72 10.93
CA SER A 8 -3.76 11.48 12.38
C SER A 8 -4.68 10.30 12.76
N LEU A 9 -5.82 10.15 12.08
CA LEU A 9 -6.69 8.99 12.28
C LEU A 9 -5.99 7.69 11.85
N SER A 10 -5.34 7.70 10.70
CA SER A 10 -4.61 6.53 10.21
C SER A 10 -3.47 6.15 11.14
N GLU A 11 -2.66 7.11 11.58
CA GLU A 11 -1.55 6.87 12.50
C GLU A 11 -2.05 6.19 13.79
N ALA A 12 -3.10 6.75 14.40
CA ALA A 12 -3.73 6.16 15.58
C ALA A 12 -4.26 4.75 15.30
N GLY A 13 -4.89 4.53 14.15
CA GLY A 13 -5.40 3.22 13.73
C GLY A 13 -4.30 2.19 13.53
N THR A 14 -3.19 2.58 12.89
CA THR A 14 -2.04 1.69 12.60
C THR A 14 -1.20 1.34 13.82
N CYS A 15 -1.30 2.11 14.92
CA CYS A 15 -0.66 1.79 16.19
C CYS A 15 -1.48 0.83 17.07
N CYS A 16 -2.70 0.46 16.65
CA CYS A 16 -3.57 -0.42 17.43
C CYS A 16 -3.05 -1.87 17.44
N GLU A 17 -3.07 -2.53 18.59
CA GLU A 17 -2.68 -3.95 18.70
C GLU A 17 -3.62 -4.88 17.92
N VAL A 18 -4.87 -4.45 17.73
CA VAL A 18 -5.91 -5.21 17.04
C VAL A 18 -5.71 -5.16 15.53
N ILE A 19 -5.38 -6.31 14.94
CA ILE A 19 -5.08 -6.47 13.50
C ILE A 19 -6.22 -5.93 12.62
N SER A 20 -7.48 -6.24 12.94
CA SER A 20 -8.64 -5.79 12.15
C SER A 20 -8.81 -4.27 12.13
N VAL A 21 -8.44 -3.58 13.21
CA VAL A 21 -8.46 -2.11 13.27
C VAL A 21 -7.39 -1.54 12.33
N ARG A 22 -6.19 -2.13 12.32
CA ARG A 22 -5.11 -1.71 11.41
C ARG A 22 -5.49 -1.94 9.94
N VAL A 23 -6.03 -3.12 9.61
CA VAL A 23 -6.57 -3.43 8.26
C VAL A 23 -7.61 -2.39 7.84
N ASN A 24 -8.57 -2.07 8.72
CA ASN A 24 -9.61 -1.08 8.41
C ASN A 24 -9.04 0.33 8.21
N ALA A 25 -8.05 0.73 9.00
CA ALA A 25 -7.39 2.04 8.83
C ALA A 25 -6.69 2.13 7.47
N VAL A 26 -6.00 1.07 7.07
CA VAL A 26 -5.34 0.96 5.75
C VAL A 26 -6.37 0.98 4.62
N ALA A 27 -7.48 0.25 4.74
CA ALA A 27 -8.54 0.22 3.74
C ALA A 27 -9.18 1.60 3.54
N ILE A 28 -9.42 2.34 4.63
CA ILE A 28 -9.94 3.72 4.55
C ILE A 28 -8.96 4.64 3.81
N LEU A 29 -7.67 4.53 4.11
CA LEU A 29 -6.63 5.28 3.37
C LEU A 29 -6.62 4.93 1.88
N GLY A 30 -6.69 3.63 1.54
CA GLY A 30 -6.73 3.15 0.16
C GLY A 30 -7.91 3.73 -0.60
N ILE A 31 -9.13 3.56 -0.09
CA ILE A 31 -10.36 4.07 -0.72
C ILE A 31 -10.30 5.60 -0.88
N THR A 32 -9.82 6.30 0.14
CA THR A 32 -9.69 7.77 0.08
C THR A 32 -8.68 8.20 -0.97
N GLY A 33 -7.51 7.55 -1.03
CA GLY A 33 -6.49 7.84 -2.03
C GLY A 33 -6.98 7.56 -3.46
N SER A 34 -7.65 6.43 -3.69
CA SER A 34 -8.19 6.06 -5.01
C SER A 34 -9.29 7.02 -5.49
N THR A 35 -10.03 7.61 -4.55
CA THR A 35 -10.99 8.67 -4.86
C THR A 35 -10.25 9.96 -5.26
N LEU A 36 -9.26 10.37 -4.46
CA LEU A 36 -8.48 11.59 -4.68
C LEU A 36 -7.61 11.54 -5.94
N ALA A 37 -7.16 10.35 -6.36
CA ALA A 37 -6.37 10.16 -7.59
C ALA A 37 -7.07 10.66 -8.87
N LYS A 38 -8.40 10.77 -8.82
CA LYS A 38 -9.25 11.22 -9.94
C LYS A 38 -9.52 12.73 -9.91
N GLU A 39 -9.15 13.41 -8.84
CA GLU A 39 -9.35 14.85 -8.64
C GLU A 39 -8.05 15.61 -8.88
N LYS A 40 -8.13 16.79 -9.50
CA LYS A 40 -6.95 17.64 -9.74
C LYS A 40 -6.45 18.31 -8.46
N GLY A 41 -5.15 18.55 -8.37
CA GLY A 41 -4.53 19.25 -7.23
C GLY A 41 -4.38 18.39 -5.98
N THR A 42 -4.49 17.07 -6.09
CA THR A 42 -4.44 16.14 -4.95
C THR A 42 -3.08 15.45 -4.78
N ALA A 43 -2.10 15.65 -5.68
CA ALA A 43 -0.80 14.98 -5.62
C ALA A 43 -0.10 15.12 -4.26
N ALA A 44 -0.21 16.27 -3.59
CA ALA A 44 0.39 16.44 -2.26
C ALA A 44 -0.24 15.51 -1.21
N THR A 45 -1.58 15.36 -1.24
CA THR A 45 -2.30 14.43 -0.36
C THR A 45 -2.01 12.97 -0.71
N LEU A 46 -1.95 12.64 -2.00
CA LEU A 46 -1.58 11.30 -2.46
C LEU A 46 -0.16 10.92 -2.05
N GLN A 47 0.79 11.87 -2.02
CA GLN A 47 2.13 11.62 -1.49
C GLN A 47 2.10 11.27 0.00
N MET A 48 1.26 11.95 0.80
CA MET A 48 1.10 11.63 2.23
C MET A 48 0.49 10.24 2.43
N ILE A 49 -0.59 9.94 1.71
CA ILE A 49 -1.26 8.62 1.75
C ILE A 49 -0.29 7.52 1.31
N GLY A 50 0.39 7.72 0.17
CA GLY A 50 1.33 6.74 -0.38
C GLY A 50 2.51 6.46 0.55
N LYS A 51 3.07 7.48 1.22
CA LYS A 51 4.13 7.29 2.22
C LYS A 51 3.63 6.48 3.42
N ALA A 52 2.43 6.76 3.90
CA ALA A 52 1.86 6.04 5.03
C ALA A 52 1.57 4.57 4.68
N LEU A 53 0.94 4.31 3.54
CA LEU A 53 0.69 2.94 3.07
C LEU A 53 2.01 2.18 2.85
N LEU A 54 3.04 2.83 2.28
CA LEU A 54 4.35 2.22 2.10
C LEU A 54 5.04 1.92 3.44
N GLN A 55 4.90 2.79 4.44
CA GLN A 55 5.41 2.55 5.79
C GLN A 55 4.74 1.33 6.43
N VAL A 56 3.42 1.20 6.29
CA VAL A 56 2.69 0.02 6.80
C VAL A 56 3.11 -1.24 6.05
N ALA A 57 3.13 -1.21 4.71
CA ALA A 57 3.51 -2.35 3.87
C ALA A 57 4.92 -2.91 4.16
N THR A 58 5.83 -2.05 4.61
CA THR A 58 7.22 -2.41 4.93
C THR A 58 7.40 -2.87 6.37
N SER A 59 6.66 -2.31 7.31
CA SER A 59 7.01 -2.35 8.74
C SER A 59 6.00 -3.02 9.66
N ASP A 60 4.76 -3.31 9.23
CA ASP A 60 3.80 -3.98 10.12
C ASP A 60 4.28 -5.39 10.48
N ALA A 61 4.03 -5.77 11.73
CA ALA A 61 4.37 -7.08 12.24
C ALA A 61 3.53 -8.19 11.57
N ASP A 62 2.27 -7.89 11.23
CA ASP A 62 1.36 -8.84 10.62
C ASP A 62 1.38 -8.77 9.09
N LEU A 63 1.52 -9.95 8.47
CA LEU A 63 1.64 -10.08 7.03
C LEU A 63 0.34 -9.74 6.28
N VAL A 64 -0.83 -9.93 6.89
CA VAL A 64 -2.12 -9.54 6.30
C VAL A 64 -2.23 -8.03 6.21
N VAL A 65 -1.79 -7.30 7.25
CA VAL A 65 -1.76 -5.83 7.22
C VAL A 65 -0.78 -5.32 6.15
N ASN A 66 0.39 -5.95 6.02
CA ASN A 66 1.32 -5.64 4.94
C ASN A 66 0.70 -5.87 3.55
N GLY A 67 -0.05 -6.97 3.40
CA GLY A 67 -0.73 -7.32 2.16
C GLY A 67 -1.82 -6.31 1.79
N GLU A 68 -2.65 -5.93 2.76
CA GLU A 68 -3.69 -4.90 2.59
C GLU A 68 -3.09 -3.55 2.16
N ALA A 69 -1.99 -3.14 2.80
CA ALA A 69 -1.33 -1.88 2.47
C ALA A 69 -0.74 -1.89 1.05
N LEU A 70 -0.27 -3.03 0.58
CA LEU A 70 0.15 -3.21 -0.81
C LEU A 70 -1.04 -3.15 -1.78
N ASP A 71 -2.17 -3.78 -1.46
CA ASP A 71 -3.37 -3.73 -2.31
C ASP A 71 -3.90 -2.30 -2.44
N ALA A 72 -4.00 -1.61 -1.30
CA ALA A 72 -4.35 -0.19 -1.24
C ALA A 72 -3.39 0.68 -2.07
N LEU A 73 -2.07 0.40 -2.05
CA LEU A 73 -1.12 1.11 -2.92
C LEU A 73 -1.40 0.86 -4.40
N PHE A 74 -1.78 -0.37 -4.79
CA PHE A 74 -2.09 -0.68 -6.18
C PHE A 74 -3.32 0.10 -6.63
N ASP A 75 -4.35 0.19 -5.80
CA ASP A 75 -5.58 0.92 -6.11
C ASP A 75 -5.36 2.43 -6.20
N VAL A 76 -4.63 3.02 -5.23
CA VAL A 76 -4.40 4.47 -5.17
C VAL A 76 -3.55 4.95 -6.36
N PHE A 77 -2.63 4.11 -6.83
CA PHE A 77 -1.66 4.45 -7.87
C PHE A 77 -1.91 3.68 -9.18
N ALA A 78 -3.11 3.13 -9.38
CA ALA A 78 -3.49 2.39 -10.57
C ALA A 78 -3.52 3.27 -11.83
N ASP A 79 -4.04 4.50 -11.71
CA ASP A 79 -4.21 5.46 -12.79
C ASP A 79 -4.35 6.90 -12.27
N GLY A 80 -4.16 7.88 -13.16
CA GLY A 80 -4.35 9.31 -12.90
C GLY A 80 -3.05 10.12 -12.82
N ASP A 81 -3.05 11.30 -13.44
CA ASP A 81 -1.87 12.19 -13.54
C ASP A 81 -1.33 12.61 -12.15
N GLU A 82 -2.24 12.85 -11.20
CA GLU A 82 -1.89 13.23 -9.82
C GLU A 82 -1.24 12.06 -9.07
N ALA A 83 -1.73 10.84 -9.29
CA ALA A 83 -1.16 9.63 -8.72
C ALA A 83 0.23 9.32 -9.33
N GLU A 84 0.39 9.44 -10.66
CA GLU A 84 1.70 9.29 -11.30
C GLU A 84 2.71 10.32 -10.78
N THR A 85 2.28 11.58 -10.64
CA THR A 85 3.11 12.67 -10.06
C THR A 85 3.51 12.34 -8.63
N ALA A 86 2.56 11.93 -7.80
CA ALA A 86 2.82 11.53 -6.43
C ALA A 86 3.76 10.31 -6.34
N ALA A 87 3.56 9.29 -7.17
CA ALA A 87 4.40 8.09 -7.22
C ALA A 87 5.86 8.42 -7.58
N LYS A 88 6.09 9.35 -8.52
CA LYS A 88 7.41 9.87 -8.88
C LYS A 88 8.05 10.58 -7.68
N ASN A 89 7.31 11.48 -7.02
CA ASN A 89 7.82 12.28 -5.90
C ASN A 89 8.18 11.45 -4.67
N ILE A 90 7.47 10.35 -4.39
CA ILE A 90 7.77 9.47 -3.25
C ILE A 90 8.73 8.33 -3.60
N GLN A 91 9.26 8.29 -4.83
CA GLN A 91 10.11 7.19 -5.32
C GLN A 91 9.47 5.80 -5.13
N LEU A 92 8.18 5.68 -5.48
CA LEU A 92 7.39 4.47 -5.23
C LEU A 92 7.98 3.24 -5.92
N LEU A 93 8.41 3.37 -7.19
CA LEU A 93 8.95 2.27 -7.97
C LEU A 93 10.23 1.65 -7.34
N PRO A 94 11.29 2.43 -7.02
CA PRO A 94 12.44 1.93 -6.28
C PRO A 94 12.06 1.25 -4.96
N ALA A 95 11.14 1.85 -4.20
CA ALA A 95 10.71 1.30 -2.91
C ALA A 95 10.01 -0.06 -3.07
N LEU A 96 9.10 -0.21 -4.03
CA LEU A 96 8.41 -1.46 -4.29
C LEU A 96 9.36 -2.55 -4.82
N LYS A 97 10.36 -2.20 -5.62
CA LYS A 97 11.42 -3.13 -6.04
C LYS A 97 12.24 -3.65 -4.86
N ALA A 98 12.55 -2.80 -3.90
CA ALA A 98 13.24 -3.21 -2.67
C ALA A 98 12.34 -4.09 -1.78
N LEU A 99 11.05 -3.76 -1.67
CA LEU A 99 10.08 -4.47 -0.86
C LEU A 99 9.70 -5.85 -1.43
N GLN A 100 9.64 -6.01 -2.75
CA GLN A 100 9.23 -7.25 -3.40
C GLN A 100 9.95 -8.52 -2.90
N PRO A 101 11.30 -8.60 -2.87
CA PRO A 101 11.99 -9.78 -2.33
C PRO A 101 11.75 -9.98 -0.83
N VAL A 102 11.60 -8.89 -0.07
CA VAL A 102 11.34 -8.92 1.39
C VAL A 102 9.96 -9.52 1.67
N PHE A 103 8.92 -9.03 1.00
CA PHE A 103 7.55 -9.53 1.14
C PHE A 103 7.44 -11.01 0.75
N LYS A 104 8.07 -11.41 -0.36
CA LYS A 104 8.16 -12.83 -0.77
C LYS A 104 8.84 -13.70 0.29
N ALA A 105 9.93 -13.23 0.87
CA ALA A 105 10.64 -13.96 1.92
C ALA A 105 9.79 -14.09 3.20
N LYS A 106 9.06 -13.02 3.56
CA LYS A 106 8.15 -13.00 4.72
C LYS A 106 7.01 -14.01 4.58
N ILE A 107 6.34 -14.06 3.41
CA ILE A 107 5.33 -15.10 3.10
C ILE A 107 5.92 -16.50 3.26
N ARG A 108 7.12 -16.75 2.73
CA ARG A 108 7.74 -18.08 2.82
C ARG A 108 8.08 -18.48 4.25
N LYS A 109 8.58 -17.54 5.07
CA LYS A 109 9.04 -17.79 6.44
C LYS A 109 7.88 -17.92 7.43
N GLU A 110 6.92 -17.01 7.35
CA GLU A 110 5.80 -16.92 8.30
C GLU A 110 4.54 -17.65 7.83
N GLY A 111 4.40 -17.90 6.53
CA GLY A 111 3.19 -18.47 5.96
C GLY A 111 2.87 -19.88 6.48
N ARG A 112 3.89 -20.68 6.79
CA ARG A 112 3.70 -22.03 7.33
C ARG A 112 3.37 -21.94 8.83
N GLY A 113 2.10 -22.15 9.18
CA GLY A 113 1.65 -22.34 10.56
C GLY A 113 1.04 -21.10 11.24
N LYS A 114 1.26 -19.88 10.71
CA LYS A 114 0.67 -18.64 11.27
C LYS A 114 -0.61 -18.20 10.56
N TYR A 115 -0.78 -18.52 9.28
CA TYR A 115 -1.87 -18.02 8.45
C TYR A 115 -2.73 -19.16 7.89
N SER A 116 -4.02 -18.90 7.74
CA SER A 116 -4.96 -19.86 7.14
C SER A 116 -4.72 -20.02 5.63
N PRO A 117 -5.17 -21.14 5.01
CA PRO A 117 -5.09 -21.31 3.56
C PRO A 117 -5.71 -20.16 2.77
N GLN A 118 -6.81 -19.58 3.26
CA GLN A 118 -7.49 -18.44 2.64
C GLN A 118 -6.63 -17.18 2.70
N GLN A 119 -6.03 -16.88 3.86
CA GLN A 119 -5.12 -15.74 4.00
C GLN A 119 -3.90 -15.89 3.09
N LEU A 120 -3.32 -17.09 3.01
CA LEU A 120 -2.19 -17.36 2.12
C LEU A 120 -2.55 -17.18 0.64
N CYS A 121 -3.75 -17.60 0.23
CA CYS A 121 -4.24 -17.38 -1.12
C CYS A 121 -4.32 -15.89 -1.46
N VAL A 122 -4.86 -15.07 -0.56
CA VAL A 122 -4.90 -13.60 -0.73
C VAL A 122 -3.48 -13.02 -0.82
N LEU A 123 -2.60 -13.39 0.09
CA LEU A 123 -1.21 -12.91 0.10
C LEU A 123 -0.43 -13.31 -1.17
N ASP A 124 -0.68 -14.51 -1.70
CA ASP A 124 -0.10 -14.95 -2.96
C ASP A 124 -0.62 -14.14 -4.16
N ASN A 125 -1.90 -13.76 -4.16
CA ASN A 125 -2.44 -12.84 -5.16
C ASN A 125 -1.77 -11.47 -5.06
N ILE A 126 -1.63 -10.90 -3.85
CA ILE A 126 -0.91 -9.63 -3.63
C ILE A 126 0.52 -9.71 -4.14
N LYS A 127 1.23 -10.80 -3.88
CA LYS A 127 2.60 -11.03 -4.37
C LYS A 127 2.67 -11.01 -5.91
N VAL A 128 1.69 -11.62 -6.59
CA VAL A 128 1.60 -11.59 -8.06
C VAL A 128 1.28 -10.17 -8.55
N ASN A 129 0.34 -9.49 -7.91
CA ASN A 129 -0.07 -8.13 -8.25
C ASN A 129 1.09 -7.14 -8.05
N LEU A 130 1.89 -7.28 -6.99
CA LEU A 130 3.09 -6.47 -6.77
C LEU A 130 4.06 -6.54 -7.95
N ARG A 131 4.30 -7.75 -8.48
CA ARG A 131 5.17 -7.91 -9.65
C ARG A 131 4.59 -7.22 -10.89
N ARG A 132 3.28 -7.36 -11.11
CA ARG A 132 2.59 -6.73 -12.25
C ARG A 132 2.62 -5.22 -12.12
N PHE A 133 2.35 -4.69 -10.93
CA PHE A 133 2.31 -3.27 -10.63
C PHE A 133 3.67 -2.59 -10.75
N ILE A 134 4.76 -3.24 -10.33
CA ILE A 134 6.13 -2.76 -10.61
C ILE A 134 6.35 -2.62 -12.11
N GLY A 135 5.96 -3.62 -12.91
CA GLY A 135 6.08 -3.55 -14.37
C GLY A 135 5.20 -2.48 -15.02
N TYR A 136 4.06 -2.15 -14.41
CA TYR A 136 3.24 -1.01 -14.81
C TYR A 136 3.96 0.32 -14.52
N LEU A 137 4.44 0.54 -13.29
CA LEU A 137 5.15 1.76 -12.91
C LEU A 137 6.41 1.97 -13.75
N GLU A 138 7.14 0.92 -14.09
CA GLU A 138 8.31 1.01 -15.01
C GLU A 138 7.95 1.56 -16.38
N LYS A 139 6.73 1.33 -16.88
CA LYS A 139 6.25 1.86 -18.16
C LYS A 139 5.74 3.28 -18.00
N ALA A 140 4.95 3.54 -16.95
CA ALA A 140 4.41 4.87 -16.67
C ALA A 140 5.52 5.90 -16.41
N MET A 141 6.58 5.53 -15.67
CA MET A 141 7.68 6.44 -15.32
C MET A 141 8.71 6.66 -16.43
N LYS A 142 8.63 5.94 -17.55
CA LYS A 142 9.46 6.18 -18.75
C LYS A 142 8.86 7.25 -19.67
N LYS A 143 7.61 7.66 -19.44
CA LYS A 143 7.02 8.86 -20.03
C LYS A 143 7.43 10.09 -19.25
#